data_AF-A0A6V7KDN1-F1
#
_entry.id   AF-A0A6V7KDN1-F1
#
_cell.length_a   1.000
_cell.length_b   1.000
_cell.length_c   1.000
_cell.angle_alpha   90.00
_cell.angle_beta   90.00
_cell.angle_gamma   90.00
#
_symmetry.space_group_name_H-M   'P 1'
#
loop_
_entity.id
_entity.type
_entity.pdbx_description
1 polymer ?
#
loop_
_entity_poly.entity_id
_entity_poly.type
_entity_poly.pdbx_seq_one_letter_code
_entity_poly.pdbx_strand_id
1 'polypeptide(L)'
;EILKSSQAIWMSKDGHMMLYATFNDSLVEEMHMSWFGEESKSLYPEVWSLRYPKPGTCNPTVKLFVADLADPNNINIKKVKPPPIIENT
;
A
#
# COMPACT_ATOMS: atom_id res chain seq x y z
N GLU A 1 8.38 0.95 -9.40
CA GLU A 1 7.58 1.18 -8.19
C GLU A 1 7.80 2.61 -7.69
N ILE A 2 6.82 3.21 -7.00
CA ILE A 2 6.84 4.65 -6.66
C ILE A 2 7.67 4.95 -5.41
N LEU A 3 7.46 4.19 -4.33
CA LEU A 3 8.14 4.44 -3.05
C LEU A 3 9.59 3.97 -3.01
N LYS A 4 9.99 3.09 -3.94
CA LYS A 4 11.33 2.46 -4.01
C LYS A 4 11.74 1.72 -2.72
N SER A 5 10.78 1.44 -1.84
CA SER A 5 10.93 0.82 -0.53
C SER A 5 9.59 0.26 -0.10
N SER A 6 9.59 -0.78 0.73
CA SER A 6 8.39 -1.32 1.39
C SER A 6 7.88 -0.43 2.54
N GLN A 7 8.57 0.67 2.83
CA GLN A 7 8.17 1.62 3.88
C GLN A 7 6.99 2.48 3.42
N ALA A 8 5.84 2.27 4.07
CA ALA A 8 4.62 3.07 3.89
C ALA A 8 4.13 3.73 5.19
N ILE A 9 5.02 3.82 6.19
CA ILE A 9 4.78 4.39 7.52
C ILE A 9 5.94 5.31 7.88
N TRP A 10 5.63 6.49 8.43
CA TRP A 10 6.60 7.51 8.82
C TRP A 10 6.21 8.10 10.18
N MET A 11 7.12 8.04 11.14
CA MET A 11 6.93 8.61 12.48
C MET A 11 7.44 10.05 12.54
N SER A 12 6.79 10.88 13.35
CA SER A 12 7.36 12.17 13.77
C SER A 12 8.57 11.95 14.67
N LYS A 13 9.45 12.96 14.77
CA LYS A 13 10.68 12.86 15.57
C LYS A 13 10.43 12.61 17.06
N ASP A 14 9.31 13.10 17.56
CA ASP A 14 8.86 12.97 18.94
C ASP A 14 7.98 11.72 19.18
N GLY A 15 7.60 10.99 18.13
CA GLY A 15 6.82 9.74 18.21
C GLY A 15 5.32 9.92 18.45
N HIS A 16 4.83 11.14 18.66
CA HIS A 16 3.40 11.40 18.91
C HIS A 16 2.54 11.39 17.63
N MET A 17 3.14 11.40 16.44
CA MET A 17 2.39 11.36 15.18
C MET A 17 2.93 10.28 14.26
N MET A 18 2.03 9.58 13.59
CA MET A 18 2.34 8.61 12.55
C MET A 18 1.60 8.96 11.26
N LEU A 19 2.35 9.16 10.18
CA LEU A 19 1.81 9.20 8.81
C LEU A 19 1.86 7.79 8.23
N TYR A 20 0.78 7.34 7.60
CA TYR A 20 0.77 6.09 6.84
C TYR A 20 -0.03 6.22 5.55
N ALA A 21 0.36 5.42 4.55
CA ALA A 21 -0.33 5.30 3.28
C ALA A 21 -1.18 4.03 3.25
N THR A 22 -2.40 4.14 2.73
CA THR A 22 -3.24 2.99 2.40
C THR A 22 -3.36 2.87 0.89
N PHE A 23 -3.17 1.65 0.38
CA PHE A 23 -3.29 1.32 -1.03
C PHE A 23 -4.54 0.45 -1.22
N ASN A 24 -5.39 0.82 -2.18
CA ASN A 24 -6.53 0.02 -2.55
C ASN A 24 -6.34 -0.47 -3.99
N ASP A 25 -6.19 -1.79 -4.08
CA ASP A 25 -5.86 -2.52 -5.29
C ASP A 25 -7.08 -3.24 -5.88
N SER A 26 -8.30 -2.97 -5.40
CA SER A 26 -9.52 -3.68 -5.83
C SER A 26 -9.80 -3.58 -7.33
N LEU A 27 -9.30 -2.54 -8.00
CA LEU A 27 -9.42 -2.34 -9.45
C LEU A 27 -8.14 -2.68 -10.23
N VAL A 28 -7.04 -3.01 -9.54
CA VAL A 28 -5.77 -3.38 -10.18
C VAL A 28 -5.91 -4.80 -10.73
N GLU A 29 -5.43 -5.10 -11.93
CA GLU A 29 -5.49 -6.45 -12.48
C GLU A 29 -4.61 -7.45 -11.72
N GLU A 30 -5.01 -8.73 -11.69
CA GLU A 30 -4.17 -9.82 -11.17
C GLU A 30 -3.25 -10.35 -12.26
N MET A 31 -1.98 -10.50 -11.92
CA MET A 31 -1.02 -11.29 -12.65
C MET A 31 -0.97 -12.69 -12.04
N HIS A 32 -1.18 -13.72 -12.87
CA HIS A 32 -1.07 -15.12 -12.48
C HIS A 32 0.24 -15.72 -12.97
N MET A 33 0.92 -16.47 -12.10
CA MET A 33 2.20 -17.13 -12.39
C MET A 33 2.18 -18.56 -11.83
N SER A 34 2.77 -19.49 -12.57
CA SER A 34 2.98 -20.86 -12.07
C SER A 34 4.20 -20.89 -11.14
N TRP A 35 3.98 -21.36 -9.91
CA TRP A 35 5.00 -21.63 -8.91
C TRP A 35 5.26 -23.13 -8.85
N PHE A 36 6.48 -23.55 -9.18
CA PHE A 36 6.84 -24.97 -9.28
C PHE A 36 7.31 -25.58 -7.94
N GLY A 37 7.45 -24.78 -6.88
CA GLY A 37 7.83 -25.26 -5.56
C GLY A 37 9.21 -25.92 -5.49
N GLU A 38 9.42 -26.70 -4.44
CA GLU A 38 10.61 -27.53 -4.27
C GLU A 38 10.35 -28.92 -4.86
N GLU A 39 11.31 -29.46 -5.62
CA GLU A 39 11.15 -30.66 -6.47
C GLU A 39 10.63 -31.92 -5.74
N SER A 40 10.77 -31.98 -4.42
CA SER A 40 10.36 -33.13 -3.60
C SER A 40 8.94 -33.03 -3.00
N LYS A 41 8.25 -31.88 -3.11
CA LYS A 41 6.99 -31.64 -2.38
C LYS A 41 5.77 -31.36 -3.27
N SER A 42 5.95 -30.91 -4.50
CA SER A 42 4.83 -30.56 -5.39
C SER A 42 4.86 -31.37 -6.69
N LEU A 43 3.85 -32.23 -6.88
CA LEU A 43 3.64 -33.00 -8.11
C LEU A 43 3.07 -32.15 -9.26
N TYR A 44 2.44 -31.02 -8.94
CA TYR A 44 1.87 -30.07 -9.90
C TYR A 44 2.18 -28.63 -9.50
N PRO A 45 2.34 -27.71 -10.47
CA PRO A 45 2.57 -26.30 -10.18
C PRO A 45 1.36 -25.67 -9.49
N GLU A 46 1.62 -24.79 -8.54
CA GLU A 46 0.60 -23.92 -7.95
C GLU A 46 0.45 -22.65 -8.78
N VAL A 47 -0.74 -22.05 -8.80
CA VAL A 47 -0.94 -20.73 -9.40
C VAL A 47 -0.87 -19.68 -8.30
N TRP A 48 0.13 -18.81 -8.36
CA TRP A 48 0.25 -17.64 -7.50
C TRP A 48 -0.31 -16.42 -8.23
N SER A 49 -1.10 -15.60 -7.53
CA SER A 49 -1.61 -14.34 -8.05
C SER A 49 -1.14 -13.13 -7.26
N LEU A 50 -0.87 -12.04 -7.97
CA LEU A 50 -0.47 -10.75 -7.40
C LEU A 50 -1.13 -9.61 -8.18
N ARG A 51 -1.66 -8.61 -7.49
CA ARG A 51 -2.15 -7.37 -8.12
C ARG A 51 -0.96 -6.60 -8.71
N TYR A 52 -0.91 -6.47 -10.03
CA TYR A 52 0.22 -5.85 -10.74
C TYR A 52 -0.28 -5.01 -11.92
N PRO A 53 -0.18 -3.66 -11.85
CA PRO A 53 -0.67 -2.79 -12.91
C PRO A 53 0.28 -2.78 -14.11
N LYS A 54 -0.21 -3.26 -15.27
CA LYS A 54 0.47 -3.17 -16.57
C LYS A 54 0.20 -1.80 -17.24
N PRO A 55 1.02 -1.38 -18.22
CA PRO A 55 0.76 -0.16 -18.97
C PRO A 55 -0.67 -0.13 -19.54
N GLY A 56 -1.40 0.95 -19.29
CA GLY A 56 -2.79 1.13 -19.75
C GLY A 56 -3.88 0.54 -18.84
N THR A 57 -3.52 -0.08 -17.72
CA THR A 57 -4.46 -0.65 -16.74
C THR A 57 -4.62 0.24 -15.50
N CYS A 58 -5.61 -0.05 -14.66
CA CYS A 58 -5.87 0.73 -13.45
C CYS A 58 -4.73 0.61 -12.42
N ASN A 59 -4.27 1.76 -11.92
CA ASN A 59 -3.33 1.85 -10.80
C ASN A 59 -4.05 1.71 -9.46
N PRO A 60 -3.33 1.31 -8.39
CA PRO A 60 -3.88 1.32 -7.04
C PRO A 60 -4.25 2.74 -6.63
N THR A 61 -5.36 2.89 -5.91
CA THR A 61 -5.77 4.18 -5.35
C THR A 61 -5.13 4.38 -3.98
N VAL A 62 -4.59 5.58 -3.74
CA VAL A 62 -3.80 5.87 -2.53
C VAL A 62 -4.50 6.92 -1.69
N LYS A 63 -4.51 6.70 -0.37
CA LYS A 63 -4.91 7.70 0.63
C LYS A 63 -3.85 7.80 1.71
N LEU A 64 -3.62 9.02 2.21
CA LEU A 64 -2.71 9.30 3.31
C LEU A 64 -3.48 9.67 4.56
N PHE A 65 -3.00 9.20 5.70
CA PHE A 65 -3.59 9.45 7.01
C PHE A 65 -2.52 9.78 8.03
N VAL A 66 -2.85 10.69 8.95
CA VAL A 66 -2.03 10.97 10.13
C VAL A 66 -2.80 10.52 11.36
N ALA A 67 -2.17 9.70 12.18
CA ALA A 67 -2.65 9.28 13.49
C ALA A 67 -1.92 10.06 14.59
N ASP A 68 -2.68 10.61 15.53
CA ASP A 68 -2.18 11.16 16.79
C ASP A 68 -2.07 10.03 17.81
N LEU A 69 -0.85 9.76 18.26
CA LEU A 69 -0.47 8.69 19.17
C LEU A 69 -0.13 9.21 20.58
N ALA A 70 -0.39 10.49 20.88
CA ALA A 70 -0.09 11.06 22.19
C ALA A 70 -0.84 10.37 23.35
N ASP A 71 -2.06 9.91 23.09
CA ASP A 71 -2.81 9.02 23.98
C ASP A 71 -3.13 7.70 23.25
N PRO A 72 -2.42 6.60 23.56
CA PRO A 72 -2.66 5.30 22.94
C PRO A 72 -4.07 4.75 23.12
N ASN A 73 -4.82 5.22 24.14
CA ASN A 73 -6.20 4.81 24.36
C ASN A 73 -7.19 5.63 23.50
N ASN A 74 -6.75 6.74 22.92
CA ASN A 74 -7.60 7.66 22.16
C ASN A 74 -6.87 8.19 20.91
N ILE A 75 -6.61 7.28 19.97
CA ILE A 75 -5.92 7.60 18.72
C ILE A 75 -6.87 8.35 17.77
N ASN A 76 -6.55 9.61 17.45
CA ASN A 76 -7.29 10.37 16.45
C ASN A 76 -6.65 10.20 15.06
N ILE A 77 -7.44 9.82 14.06
CA ILE A 77 -6.96 9.61 12.69
C ILE A 77 -7.57 10.66 11.76
N LYS A 78 -6.71 11.37 11.02
CA LYS A 78 -7.12 12.40 10.06
C LYS A 78 -6.62 12.07 8.66
N LYS A 79 -7.53 12.12 7.67
CA LYS A 79 -7.18 12.02 6.26
C LYS A 79 -6.43 13.27 5.81
N VAL A 80 -5.27 13.08 5.16
CA VAL A 80 -4.50 14.17 4.55
C VAL A 80 -5.20 14.64 3.29
N LYS A 81 -5.35 15.96 3.16
CA LYS A 81 -5.87 16.61 1.95
C LYS A 81 -4.70 17.19 1.15
N PRO A 82 -4.78 17.17 -0.20
CA PRO A 82 -3.79 17.84 -1.01
C PRO A 82 -3.75 19.34 -0.68
N PRO A 83 -2.59 19.99 -0.78
CA PRO A 83 -2.50 21.44 -0.72
C PRO A 83 -3.37 22.09 -1.82
N PRO A 84 -3.94 23.29 -1.58
CA PRO A 84 -4.84 23.95 -2.53
C PRO A 84 -4.25 24.15 -3.93
N ILE A 85 -2.92 24.30 -4.02
CA ILE A 85 -2.21 24.47 -5.30
C ILE A 85 -2.22 23.21 -6.18
N ILE A 86 -2.39 22.03 -5.58
CA ILE A 86 -2.41 20.73 -6.27
C ILE A 86 -3.84 20.25 -6.49
N GLU A 87 -4.80 20.69 -5.67
CA GLU A 87 -6.19 20.19 -5.68
C GLU A 87 -6.95 20.49 -6.99
N ASN A 88 -6.53 21.51 -7.75
CA ASN A 88 -7.20 21.96 -8.99
C ASN A 88 -6.40 21.69 -10.28
N THR A 89 -5.36 20.86 -10.22
CA THR A 89 -4.61 20.43 -11.42
C THR A 89 -5.14 19.08 -11.90
#